data_AF-A0A6V8E7T4-F1
#
_entry.id   AF-A0A6V8E7T4-F1
#
_cell.length_a   1.000
_cell.length_b   1.000
_cell.length_c   1.000
_cell.angle_alpha   90.00
_cell.angle_beta   90.00
_cell.angle_gamma   90.00
#
_symmetry.space_group_name_H-M   'P 1'
#
loop_
_entity.id
_entity.type
_entity.pdbx_description
1 polymer ?
#
loop_
_entity_poly.entity_id
_entity_poly.type
_entity_poly.pdbx_seq_one_letter_code
_entity_poly.pdbx_strand_id
1 'polypeptide(L)'
;MSSSGPSVNSEVNSVSKSRTKISDEAFERVATGLVEALERGTEAWPLPAPPMSDPDFPPIPPTSPHRLFEEGLGILSIDRGMFDRHLNTVVDLIVPHRMNLSDDPFEIHQKWLSRRMGDVADRLLFHIATDWLAQAFDPHAPNTDRWWLSIALLNGLATVPYGQPVHQGYHLVESIALAERPGTWHTQPDAGPQHMDWNAHAVVPRMSSTVVAHERGVDAARWVLERLEDGDLDRRLLLLEWIRLLLERKPLIEPLGLKDLLLRRASDPVGEVANKVTLCLAKAIEAD
;
A
#
# COMPACT_ATOMS: atom_id res chain seq x y z
N MET A 1 -55.47 17.29 -20.40
CA MET A 1 -54.00 17.37 -20.58
C MET A 1 -53.40 17.71 -19.24
N SER A 2 -52.93 16.70 -18.50
CA SER A 2 -52.06 16.89 -17.33
C SER A 2 -51.03 15.77 -17.37
N SER A 3 -49.84 16.08 -17.88
CA SER A 3 -48.67 15.22 -17.78
C SER A 3 -47.97 15.51 -16.47
N SER A 4 -48.25 14.69 -15.46
CA SER A 4 -47.52 14.66 -14.20
C SER A 4 -46.18 13.95 -14.46
N GLY A 5 -45.06 14.66 -14.31
CA GLY A 5 -43.73 14.06 -14.41
C GLY A 5 -43.28 13.50 -13.05
N PRO A 6 -42.95 12.21 -12.95
CA PRO A 6 -42.07 11.68 -11.92
C PRO A 6 -40.68 11.48 -12.55
N SER A 7 -39.66 12.25 -12.17
CA SER A 7 -38.29 11.93 -12.64
C SER A 7 -37.22 12.26 -11.63
N VAL A 8 -37.18 13.48 -11.09
CA VAL A 8 -35.99 13.92 -10.33
C VAL A 8 -35.86 13.26 -8.94
N ASN A 9 -36.94 13.14 -8.15
CA ASN A 9 -36.86 12.59 -6.79
C ASN A 9 -36.70 11.06 -6.74
N SER A 10 -37.10 10.33 -7.78
CA SER A 10 -36.91 8.88 -7.86
C SER A 10 -35.49 8.52 -8.29
N GLU A 11 -34.91 9.28 -9.22
CA GLU A 11 -33.54 9.06 -9.70
C GLU A 11 -32.52 9.35 -8.59
N VAL A 12 -32.60 10.49 -7.91
CA VAL A 12 -31.69 10.84 -6.79
C VAL A 12 -31.74 9.80 -5.65
N ASN A 13 -32.93 9.25 -5.36
CA ASN A 13 -33.10 8.19 -4.36
C ASN A 13 -32.59 6.82 -4.83
N SER A 14 -32.46 6.58 -6.13
CA SER A 14 -31.90 5.33 -6.67
C SER A 14 -30.37 5.39 -6.76
N VAL A 15 -29.83 6.56 -7.12
CA VAL A 15 -28.39 6.87 -7.15
C VAL A 15 -27.79 6.66 -5.75
N SER A 16 -28.38 7.28 -4.72
CA SER A 16 -27.92 7.14 -3.34
C SER A 16 -27.95 5.69 -2.86
N LYS A 17 -29.00 4.92 -3.20
CA LYS A 17 -29.12 3.50 -2.84
C LYS A 17 -28.09 2.61 -3.51
N SER A 18 -27.80 2.84 -4.79
CA SER A 18 -26.82 2.03 -5.54
C SER A 18 -25.41 2.19 -4.96
N ARG A 19 -25.01 3.44 -4.69
CA ARG A 19 -23.75 3.80 -4.06
C ARG A 19 -23.63 3.23 -2.65
N THR A 20 -24.63 3.40 -1.80
CA THR A 20 -24.64 2.84 -0.44
C THR A 20 -24.46 1.33 -0.48
N LYS A 21 -25.17 0.63 -1.37
CA LYS A 21 -25.03 -0.83 -1.51
C LYS A 21 -23.61 -1.26 -1.88
N ILE A 22 -22.97 -0.58 -2.83
CA ILE A 22 -21.59 -0.91 -3.23
C ILE A 22 -20.60 -0.56 -2.11
N SER A 23 -20.79 0.57 -1.42
CA SER A 23 -19.93 0.95 -0.29
C SER A 23 -20.04 -0.05 0.87
N ASP A 24 -21.26 -0.49 1.21
CA ASP A 24 -21.47 -1.51 2.24
C ASP A 24 -20.84 -2.85 1.84
N GLU A 25 -21.06 -3.30 0.60
CA GLU A 25 -20.46 -4.54 0.08
C GLU A 25 -18.91 -4.48 0.10
N ALA A 26 -18.33 -3.35 -0.32
CA ALA A 26 -16.90 -3.12 -0.27
C ALA A 26 -16.39 -3.09 1.17
N PHE A 27 -17.11 -2.45 2.09
CA PHE A 27 -16.70 -2.33 3.47
C PHE A 27 -16.63 -3.68 4.17
N GLU A 28 -17.67 -4.50 4.03
CA GLU A 28 -17.69 -5.85 4.61
C GLU A 28 -16.54 -6.71 4.07
N ARG A 29 -16.26 -6.61 2.76
CA ARG A 29 -15.16 -7.33 2.13
C ARG A 29 -13.80 -6.85 2.62
N VAL A 30 -13.61 -5.54 2.77
CA VAL A 30 -12.38 -4.94 3.30
C VAL A 30 -12.20 -5.26 4.79
N ALA A 31 -13.24 -5.20 5.61
CA ALA A 31 -13.17 -5.55 7.03
C ALA A 31 -12.76 -7.01 7.22
N THR A 32 -13.35 -7.93 6.43
CA THR A 32 -12.96 -9.35 6.43
C THR A 32 -11.51 -9.52 5.98
N GLY A 33 -11.15 -8.95 4.83
CA GLY A 33 -9.79 -9.06 4.29
C GLY A 33 -8.73 -8.41 5.17
N LEU A 34 -9.08 -7.36 5.91
CA LEU A 34 -8.22 -6.69 6.88
C LEU A 34 -7.85 -7.65 8.02
N VAL A 35 -8.84 -8.31 8.62
CA VAL A 35 -8.60 -9.27 9.71
C VAL A 35 -7.77 -10.45 9.20
N GLU A 36 -8.17 -11.05 8.09
CA GLU A 36 -7.44 -12.17 7.48
C GLU A 36 -5.98 -11.80 7.17
N ALA A 37 -5.74 -10.58 6.67
CA ALA A 37 -4.40 -10.10 6.41
C ALA A 37 -3.63 -9.83 7.72
N LEU A 38 -4.23 -9.19 8.71
CA LEU A 38 -3.56 -8.97 10.00
C LEU A 38 -3.23 -10.29 10.71
N GLU A 39 -4.11 -11.29 10.64
CA GLU A 39 -3.87 -12.65 11.14
C GLU A 39 -2.62 -13.26 10.49
N ARG A 40 -2.59 -13.35 9.15
CA ARG A 40 -1.41 -13.84 8.42
C ARG A 40 -0.15 -13.01 8.73
N GLY A 41 -0.31 -11.69 8.77
CA GLY A 41 0.77 -10.73 8.96
C GLY A 41 1.43 -10.81 10.34
N THR A 42 0.74 -11.38 11.32
CA THR A 42 1.19 -11.52 12.71
C THR A 42 1.61 -12.94 13.09
N GLU A 43 1.58 -13.89 12.15
CA GLU A 43 2.15 -15.23 12.35
C GLU A 43 3.63 -15.17 12.71
N ALA A 44 4.36 -14.24 12.09
CA ALA A 44 5.72 -13.91 12.46
C ALA A 44 5.73 -12.82 13.54
N TRP A 45 6.00 -13.23 14.77
CA TRP A 45 6.03 -12.37 15.96
C TRP A 45 7.39 -12.48 16.68
N PRO A 46 7.93 -11.41 17.27
CA PRO A 46 7.40 -10.04 17.32
C PRO A 46 7.56 -9.28 15.99
N LEU A 47 6.73 -8.26 15.81
CA LEU A 47 6.87 -7.29 14.72
C LEU A 47 8.12 -6.40 14.95
N PRO A 48 8.73 -5.85 13.89
CA PRO A 48 9.92 -5.00 14.01
C PRO A 48 9.61 -3.63 14.61
N ALA A 49 10.50 -3.10 15.46
CA ALA A 49 10.31 -1.81 16.13
C ALA A 49 10.10 -0.65 15.14
N PRO A 50 9.30 0.38 15.51
CA PRO A 50 9.07 1.53 14.65
C PRO A 50 10.36 2.32 14.39
N PRO A 51 10.63 2.69 13.12
CA PRO A 51 11.81 3.50 12.79
C PRO A 51 11.77 4.90 13.40
N MET A 52 10.57 5.48 13.52
CA MET A 52 10.31 6.80 14.09
C MET A 52 9.45 6.68 15.35
N SER A 53 9.78 7.46 16.38
CA SER A 53 8.99 7.58 17.60
C SER A 53 9.22 8.94 18.24
N ASP A 54 8.22 9.44 18.95
CA ASP A 54 8.39 10.61 19.81
C ASP A 54 9.26 10.23 21.03
N PRO A 55 10.36 10.93 21.32
CA PRO A 55 11.18 10.67 22.50
C PRO A 55 10.42 10.76 23.83
N ASP A 56 9.38 11.61 23.90
CA ASP A 56 8.57 11.80 25.10
C ASP A 56 7.49 10.70 25.24
N PHE A 57 7.15 10.02 24.14
CA PHE A 57 6.18 8.93 24.09
C PHE A 57 6.81 7.68 23.45
N PRO A 58 7.63 6.93 24.21
CA PRO A 58 8.32 5.76 23.67
C PRO A 58 7.31 4.71 23.16
N PRO A 59 7.67 3.97 22.09
CA PRO A 59 6.77 3.00 21.50
C PRO A 59 6.44 1.87 22.47
N ILE A 60 5.16 1.64 22.70
CA ILE A 60 4.66 0.49 23.46
C ILE A 60 4.32 -0.61 22.45
N PRO A 61 5.03 -1.75 22.45
CA PRO A 61 4.71 -2.83 21.54
C PRO A 61 3.33 -3.44 21.88
N PRO A 62 2.55 -3.88 20.88
CA PRO A 62 1.30 -4.58 21.11
C PRO A 62 1.54 -5.84 21.95
N THR A 63 0.62 -6.13 22.88
CA THR A 63 0.73 -7.27 23.80
C THR A 63 0.36 -8.60 23.15
N SER A 64 -0.46 -8.56 22.10
CA SER A 64 -0.88 -9.73 21.33
C SER A 64 -1.32 -9.34 19.92
N PRO A 65 -1.27 -10.28 18.95
CA PRO A 65 -1.84 -10.09 17.63
C PRO A 65 -3.31 -9.65 17.63
N HIS A 66 -4.14 -10.28 18.47
CA HIS A 66 -5.58 -10.00 18.55
C HIS A 66 -5.90 -8.53 18.80
N ARG A 67 -5.06 -7.84 19.59
CA ARG A 67 -5.21 -6.41 19.84
C ARG A 67 -5.14 -5.58 18.56
N LEU A 68 -4.24 -5.94 17.63
CA LEU A 68 -4.13 -5.26 16.34
C LEU A 68 -5.37 -5.50 15.47
N PHE A 69 -6.05 -6.64 15.61
CA PHE A 69 -7.25 -6.94 14.82
C PHE A 69 -8.41 -6.05 15.29
N GLU A 70 -8.60 -5.96 16.61
CA GLU A 70 -9.60 -5.10 17.24
C GLU A 70 -9.35 -3.62 16.92
N GLU A 71 -8.10 -3.15 17.06
CA GLU A 71 -7.71 -1.78 16.76
C GLU A 71 -7.91 -1.46 15.27
N GLY A 72 -7.45 -2.33 14.37
CA GLY A 72 -7.60 -2.17 12.92
C GLY A 72 -9.06 -2.06 12.49
N LEU A 73 -9.93 -2.96 12.98
CA LEU A 73 -11.37 -2.92 12.71
C LEU A 73 -12.04 -1.68 13.34
N GLY A 74 -11.66 -1.34 14.56
CA GLY A 74 -12.18 -0.17 15.27
C GLY A 74 -11.90 1.11 14.49
N ILE A 75 -10.66 1.28 14.03
CA ILE A 75 -10.25 2.41 13.19
C ILE A 75 -11.04 2.44 11.88
N LEU A 76 -11.10 1.31 11.17
CA LEU A 76 -11.80 1.21 9.89
C LEU A 76 -13.28 1.60 10.05
N SER A 77 -13.90 1.21 11.17
CA SER A 77 -15.30 1.49 11.47
C SER A 77 -15.55 2.94 11.86
N ILE A 78 -14.61 3.56 12.58
CA ILE A 78 -14.71 4.97 13.01
C ILE A 78 -14.50 5.92 11.83
N ASP A 79 -13.57 5.62 10.92
CA ASP A 79 -13.20 6.51 9.82
C ASP A 79 -13.87 6.12 8.49
N ARG A 80 -15.21 6.18 8.47
CA ARG A 80 -15.97 5.94 7.23
C ARG A 80 -15.70 6.98 6.13
N GLY A 81 -15.34 8.20 6.50
CA GLY A 81 -15.00 9.24 5.53
C GLY A 81 -13.74 8.90 4.74
N MET A 82 -12.69 8.41 5.39
CA MET A 82 -11.48 7.93 4.72
C MET A 82 -11.76 6.73 3.83
N PHE A 83 -12.56 5.77 4.31
CA PHE A 83 -12.98 4.62 3.51
C PHE A 83 -13.69 5.04 2.21
N ASP A 84 -14.70 5.91 2.30
CA ASP A 84 -15.46 6.35 1.12
C ASP A 84 -14.58 7.13 0.12
N ARG A 85 -13.61 7.92 0.62
CA ARG A 85 -12.63 8.62 -0.23
C ARG A 85 -11.75 7.64 -1.00
N HIS A 86 -11.25 6.60 -0.34
CA HIS A 86 -10.47 5.55 -1.01
C HIS A 86 -11.32 4.76 -2.00
N LEU A 87 -12.57 4.45 -1.64
CA LEU A 87 -13.49 3.76 -2.54
C LEU A 87 -13.73 4.55 -3.83
N ASN A 88 -13.96 5.86 -3.73
CA ASN A 88 -14.07 6.72 -4.91
C ASN A 88 -12.79 6.67 -5.75
N THR A 89 -11.62 6.84 -5.12
CA THR A 89 -10.31 6.81 -5.80
C THR A 89 -10.10 5.49 -6.55
N VAL A 90 -10.41 4.37 -5.91
CA VAL A 90 -10.26 3.03 -6.49
C VAL A 90 -11.23 2.86 -7.66
N VAL A 91 -12.50 3.24 -7.49
CA VAL A 91 -13.53 3.13 -8.51
C VAL A 91 -13.15 3.96 -9.75
N ASP A 92 -12.72 5.20 -9.56
CA ASP A 92 -12.26 6.08 -10.65
C ASP A 92 -11.08 5.47 -11.43
N LEU A 93 -10.19 4.75 -10.75
CA LEU A 93 -9.01 4.12 -11.35
C LEU A 93 -9.34 2.86 -12.17
N ILE A 94 -10.30 2.05 -11.71
CA ILE A 94 -10.56 0.72 -12.30
C ILE A 94 -11.71 0.72 -13.31
N VAL A 95 -12.62 1.69 -13.21
CA VAL A 95 -13.79 1.76 -14.09
C VAL A 95 -13.33 2.04 -15.53
N PRO A 96 -13.85 1.31 -16.53
CA PRO A 96 -13.46 1.52 -17.92
C PRO A 96 -13.74 2.94 -18.42
N HIS A 97 -12.81 3.51 -19.19
CA HIS A 97 -12.84 4.87 -19.73
C HIS A 97 -14.01 5.18 -20.71
N ARG A 98 -14.94 4.25 -20.95
CA ARG A 98 -16.08 4.44 -21.87
C ARG A 98 -17.31 4.98 -21.13
N MET A 99 -17.13 6.06 -20.38
CA MET A 99 -18.21 6.71 -19.63
C MET A 99 -18.23 8.20 -19.95
N ASN A 100 -19.41 8.83 -19.92
CA ASN A 100 -19.45 10.29 -19.99
C ASN A 100 -18.93 10.87 -18.67
N LEU A 101 -18.39 12.09 -18.69
CA LEU A 101 -17.86 12.73 -17.49
C LEU A 101 -18.93 12.96 -16.40
N SER A 102 -20.21 13.00 -16.79
CA SER A 102 -21.35 13.22 -15.90
C SER A 102 -21.97 11.94 -15.31
N ASP A 103 -21.51 10.78 -15.77
CA ASP A 103 -22.07 9.48 -15.40
C ASP A 103 -21.59 9.09 -13.99
N ASP A 104 -22.47 8.56 -13.14
CA ASP A 104 -22.08 8.02 -11.83
C ASP A 104 -21.56 6.57 -12.00
N PRO A 105 -20.26 6.30 -11.71
CA PRO A 105 -19.70 4.96 -11.84
C PRO A 105 -20.40 3.92 -10.96
N PHE A 106 -20.91 4.32 -9.79
CA PHE A 106 -21.57 3.42 -8.85
C PHE A 106 -22.93 2.93 -9.35
N GLU A 107 -23.56 3.69 -10.25
CA GLU A 107 -24.83 3.33 -10.87
C GLU A 107 -24.59 2.52 -12.16
N ILE A 108 -23.86 3.09 -13.11
CA ILE A 108 -23.68 2.49 -14.45
C ILE A 108 -22.88 1.19 -14.36
N HIS A 109 -21.87 1.15 -13.49
CA HIS A 109 -21.00 -0.01 -13.32
C HIS A 109 -21.31 -0.82 -12.07
N GLN A 110 -22.48 -0.63 -11.42
CA GLN A 110 -22.84 -1.35 -10.20
C GLN A 110 -22.57 -2.87 -10.27
N LYS A 111 -23.13 -3.54 -11.29
CA LYS A 111 -22.95 -4.99 -11.48
C LYS A 111 -21.51 -5.38 -11.81
N TRP A 112 -20.76 -4.50 -12.47
CA TRP A 112 -19.36 -4.73 -12.81
C TRP A 112 -18.48 -4.61 -11.55
N LEU A 113 -18.74 -3.60 -10.71
CA LEU A 113 -18.07 -3.39 -9.42
C LEU A 113 -18.32 -4.55 -8.47
N SER A 114 -19.57 -4.99 -8.28
CA SER A 114 -19.86 -6.17 -7.43
C SER A 114 -19.15 -7.44 -7.91
N ARG A 115 -19.00 -7.65 -9.22
CA ARG A 115 -18.25 -8.81 -9.76
C ARG A 115 -16.75 -8.75 -9.51
N ARG A 116 -16.21 -7.56 -9.26
CA ARG A 116 -14.78 -7.30 -9.02
C ARG A 116 -14.52 -6.85 -7.59
N MET A 117 -15.42 -7.15 -6.66
CA MET A 117 -15.30 -6.67 -5.29
C MET A 117 -14.03 -7.18 -4.60
N GLY A 118 -13.49 -8.33 -5.02
CA GLY A 118 -12.15 -8.78 -4.61
C GLY A 118 -11.06 -7.79 -5.02
N ASP A 119 -10.97 -7.45 -6.32
CA ASP A 119 -9.99 -6.49 -6.85
C ASP A 119 -10.12 -5.10 -6.18
N VAL A 120 -11.36 -4.67 -5.90
CA VAL A 120 -11.65 -3.42 -5.20
C VAL A 120 -11.14 -3.47 -3.77
N ALA A 121 -11.46 -4.54 -3.03
CA ALA A 121 -11.05 -4.70 -1.64
C ALA A 121 -9.52 -4.78 -1.50
N ASP A 122 -8.83 -5.50 -2.39
CA ASP A 122 -7.37 -5.58 -2.37
C ASP A 122 -6.73 -4.19 -2.53
N ARG A 123 -7.23 -3.38 -3.47
CA ARG A 123 -6.76 -2.01 -3.66
C ARG A 123 -7.03 -1.14 -2.43
N LEU A 124 -8.23 -1.25 -1.85
CA LEU A 124 -8.59 -0.52 -0.64
C LEU A 124 -7.69 -0.88 0.54
N LEU A 125 -7.37 -2.16 0.73
CA LEU A 125 -6.48 -2.62 1.80
C LEU A 125 -5.07 -2.04 1.64
N PHE A 126 -4.53 -1.95 0.42
CA PHE A 126 -3.25 -1.28 0.18
C PHE A 126 -3.34 0.24 0.41
N HIS A 127 -4.43 0.91 0.05
CA HIS A 127 -4.64 2.31 0.40
C HIS A 127 -4.69 2.55 1.92
N ILE A 128 -5.36 1.67 2.67
CA ILE A 128 -5.40 1.71 4.14
C ILE A 128 -4.00 1.50 4.72
N ALA A 129 -3.26 0.49 4.25
CA ALA A 129 -1.88 0.23 4.68
C ALA A 129 -0.97 1.44 4.40
N THR A 130 -1.15 2.08 3.25
CA THR A 130 -0.41 3.29 2.83
C THR A 130 -0.71 4.47 3.75
N ASP A 131 -1.98 4.74 4.05
CA ASP A 131 -2.38 5.85 4.93
C ASP A 131 -1.92 5.62 6.38
N TRP A 132 -1.97 4.38 6.87
CA TRP A 132 -1.44 4.04 8.20
C TRP A 132 0.08 4.21 8.23
N LEU A 133 0.81 3.75 7.21
CA LEU A 133 2.25 3.94 7.15
C LEU A 133 2.63 5.43 7.03
N ALA A 134 1.85 6.23 6.30
CA ALA A 134 2.05 7.68 6.21
C ALA A 134 1.88 8.39 7.56
N GLN A 135 0.95 7.94 8.41
CA GLN A 135 0.79 8.43 9.78
C GLN A 135 1.92 7.95 10.70
N ALA A 136 2.39 6.72 10.51
CA ALA A 136 3.54 6.20 11.25
C ALA A 136 4.80 7.04 11.02
N PHE A 137 5.00 7.52 9.78
CA PHE A 137 6.11 8.39 9.39
C PHE A 137 5.75 9.88 9.35
N ASP A 138 4.83 10.34 10.20
CA ASP A 138 4.63 11.78 10.37
C ASP A 138 5.87 12.40 11.06
N PRO A 139 6.58 13.37 10.45
CA PRO A 139 7.77 13.97 11.06
C PRO A 139 7.50 14.78 12.33
N HIS A 140 6.25 15.23 12.53
CA HIS A 140 5.88 16.04 13.69
C HIS A 140 5.16 15.23 14.77
N ALA A 141 4.50 14.13 14.38
CA ALA A 141 3.70 13.31 15.30
C ALA A 141 3.70 11.83 14.85
N PRO A 142 4.85 11.14 14.90
CA PRO A 142 4.96 9.77 14.42
C PRO A 142 4.04 8.84 15.23
N ASN A 143 3.20 8.08 14.54
CA ASN A 143 2.22 7.22 15.18
C ASN A 143 2.67 5.75 15.22
N THR A 144 3.09 5.29 16.39
CA THR A 144 3.63 3.94 16.60
C THR A 144 2.56 2.85 16.57
N ASP A 145 1.31 3.13 16.93
CA ASP A 145 0.19 2.18 16.76
C ASP A 145 -0.10 1.94 15.28
N ARG A 146 -0.07 3.00 14.47
CA ARG A 146 -0.20 2.93 13.01
C ARG A 146 0.95 2.17 12.36
N TRP A 147 2.15 2.26 12.93
CA TRP A 147 3.29 1.44 12.51
C TRP A 147 2.98 -0.06 12.63
N TRP A 148 2.55 -0.52 13.82
CA TRP A 148 2.27 -1.93 14.05
C TRP A 148 1.16 -2.48 13.15
N LEU A 149 0.10 -1.70 12.96
CA LEU A 149 -0.98 -2.05 12.05
C LEU A 149 -0.52 -2.12 10.58
N SER A 150 0.25 -1.13 10.12
CA SER A 150 0.70 -1.08 8.73
C SER A 150 1.72 -2.17 8.39
N ILE A 151 2.69 -2.46 9.27
CA ILE A 151 3.70 -3.50 9.03
C ILE A 151 3.08 -4.91 9.04
N ALA A 152 2.14 -5.17 9.98
CA ALA A 152 1.39 -6.41 10.00
C ALA A 152 0.53 -6.55 8.74
N LEU A 153 -0.22 -5.50 8.38
CA LEU A 153 -1.09 -5.52 7.20
C LEU A 153 -0.28 -5.75 5.91
N LEU A 154 0.84 -5.03 5.72
CA LEU A 154 1.72 -5.23 4.57
C LEU A 154 2.21 -6.68 4.47
N ASN A 155 2.70 -7.24 5.57
CA ASN A 155 3.19 -8.62 5.61
C ASN A 155 2.08 -9.63 5.26
N GLY A 156 0.85 -9.38 5.71
CA GLY A 156 -0.32 -10.21 5.47
C GLY A 156 -0.98 -10.08 4.09
N LEU A 157 -0.78 -8.95 3.42
CA LEU A 157 -1.22 -8.70 2.04
C LEU A 157 -0.21 -9.24 1.01
N ALA A 158 1.07 -9.35 1.38
CA ALA A 158 2.14 -9.84 0.53
C ALA A 158 2.07 -11.37 0.36
N THR A 159 1.11 -11.83 -0.43
CA THR A 159 0.74 -13.25 -0.56
C THR A 159 0.87 -13.81 -1.98
N VAL A 160 0.84 -12.96 -3.02
CA VAL A 160 0.88 -13.41 -4.43
C VAL A 160 1.84 -12.58 -5.27
N PRO A 161 2.50 -13.15 -6.29
CA PRO A 161 3.53 -12.48 -7.10
C PRO A 161 2.96 -11.66 -8.27
N TYR A 162 1.74 -11.13 -8.14
CA TYR A 162 1.08 -10.32 -9.17
C TYR A 162 0.08 -9.33 -8.56
N GLY A 163 -0.36 -8.34 -9.34
CA GLY A 163 -1.39 -7.39 -8.91
C GLY A 163 -0.90 -6.38 -7.87
N GLN A 164 -1.77 -6.02 -6.92
CA GLN A 164 -1.46 -4.98 -5.91
C GLN A 164 -0.26 -5.32 -5.01
N PRO A 165 -0.07 -6.56 -4.54
CA PRO A 165 1.11 -6.92 -3.75
C PRO A 165 2.44 -6.57 -4.43
N VAL A 166 2.55 -6.73 -5.75
CA VAL A 166 3.75 -6.34 -6.49
C VAL A 166 3.87 -4.82 -6.54
N HIS A 167 2.85 -4.12 -7.05
CA HIS A 167 2.94 -2.71 -7.40
C HIS A 167 2.90 -1.75 -6.21
N GLN A 168 2.14 -2.07 -5.17
CA GLN A 168 2.04 -1.24 -3.97
C GLN A 168 2.97 -1.71 -2.87
N GLY A 169 3.17 -3.03 -2.73
CA GLY A 169 3.98 -3.59 -1.65
C GLY A 169 5.43 -3.11 -1.66
N TYR A 170 6.09 -3.08 -2.83
CA TYR A 170 7.48 -2.63 -2.91
C TYR A 170 7.65 -1.15 -2.54
N HIS A 171 6.68 -0.29 -2.88
CA HIS A 171 6.68 1.12 -2.51
C HIS A 171 6.57 1.31 -1.00
N LEU A 172 5.79 0.47 -0.31
CA LEU A 172 5.71 0.49 1.14
C LEU A 172 7.01 0.02 1.78
N VAL A 173 7.66 -1.02 1.23
CA VAL A 173 9.00 -1.46 1.69
C VAL A 173 10.06 -0.37 1.47
N GLU A 174 10.04 0.30 0.33
CA GLU A 174 10.91 1.44 0.03
C GLU A 174 10.70 2.55 1.08
N SER A 175 9.45 2.94 1.34
CA SER A 175 9.10 3.91 2.38
C SER A 175 9.55 3.48 3.78
N ILE A 176 9.42 2.20 4.12
CA ILE A 176 9.91 1.65 5.39
C ILE A 176 11.43 1.80 5.49
N ALA A 177 12.17 1.41 4.45
CA ALA A 177 13.64 1.49 4.42
C ALA A 177 14.15 2.93 4.57
N LEU A 178 13.39 3.90 4.07
CA LEU A 178 13.70 5.33 4.16
C LEU A 178 13.16 6.00 5.44
N ALA A 179 12.26 5.33 6.18
CA ALA A 179 11.44 5.95 7.22
C ALA A 179 10.74 7.22 6.74
N GLU A 180 10.24 7.20 5.50
CA GLU A 180 9.55 8.33 4.87
C GLU A 180 8.14 7.94 4.43
N ARG A 181 7.23 8.91 4.44
CA ARG A 181 5.83 8.69 4.04
C ARG A 181 5.77 8.15 2.60
N PRO A 182 4.86 7.20 2.31
CA PRO A 182 4.60 6.79 0.93
C PRO A 182 4.29 7.97 0.01
N GLY A 183 4.92 7.99 -1.16
CA GLY A 183 4.67 8.99 -2.21
C GLY A 183 5.47 10.29 -2.10
N THR A 184 6.26 10.53 -1.04
CA THR A 184 7.08 11.76 -0.91
C THR A 184 8.34 11.76 -1.78
N TRP A 185 8.72 10.59 -2.30
CA TRP A 185 9.98 10.35 -3.00
C TRP A 185 9.82 10.23 -4.52
N HIS A 186 8.61 10.43 -5.07
CA HIS A 186 8.43 10.59 -6.51
C HIS A 186 8.96 11.95 -6.95
N THR A 187 10.05 11.93 -7.70
CA THR A 187 10.47 13.00 -8.61
C THR A 187 9.28 13.45 -9.43
N GLN A 188 8.65 14.56 -9.06
CA GLN A 188 7.94 15.35 -10.06
C GLN A 188 8.97 15.73 -11.12
N PRO A 189 8.66 15.62 -12.42
CA PRO A 189 9.52 16.18 -13.44
C PRO A 189 9.76 17.66 -13.10
N ASP A 190 11.00 18.12 -13.22
CA ASP A 190 11.35 19.53 -13.03
C ASP A 190 10.31 20.41 -13.73
N ALA A 191 9.73 21.34 -13.00
CA ALA A 191 8.98 22.42 -13.63
C ALA A 191 9.98 23.13 -14.56
N GLY A 192 9.85 22.87 -15.87
CA GLY A 192 10.60 23.63 -16.86
C GLY A 192 10.31 25.12 -16.66
N PRO A 193 11.12 26.02 -17.23
CA PRO A 193 10.97 27.48 -17.06
C PRO A 193 9.57 28.03 -17.38
N GLN A 194 8.72 27.22 -18.04
CA GLN A 194 7.36 27.52 -18.46
C GLN A 194 6.28 27.15 -17.40
N HIS A 195 6.62 26.45 -16.31
CA HIS A 195 5.68 25.96 -15.28
C HIS A 195 5.85 26.69 -13.92
N MET A 196 6.21 27.98 -13.95
CA MET A 196 6.27 28.81 -12.74
C MET A 196 4.87 29.31 -12.34
N ASP A 197 4.08 28.44 -11.71
CA ASP A 197 2.96 28.92 -10.89
C ASP A 197 3.50 29.40 -9.54
N TRP A 198 3.42 30.71 -9.30
CA TRP A 198 3.84 31.31 -8.03
C TRP A 198 2.91 30.87 -6.90
N ASN A 199 3.45 30.19 -5.89
CA ASN A 199 2.74 29.86 -4.64
C ASN A 199 3.59 30.29 -3.44
N ALA A 200 3.04 31.15 -2.57
CA ALA A 200 3.72 31.66 -1.36
C ALA A 200 3.99 30.58 -0.30
N HIS A 201 3.39 29.40 -0.45
CA HIS A 201 3.62 28.20 0.33
C HIS A 201 4.24 27.08 -0.52
N ALA A 202 4.81 27.39 -1.69
CA ALA A 202 5.52 26.42 -2.51
C ALA A 202 6.69 25.85 -1.71
N VAL A 203 6.52 24.64 -1.18
CA VAL A 203 7.64 23.80 -0.82
C VAL A 203 8.28 23.41 -2.14
N VAL A 204 9.39 24.06 -2.48
CA VAL A 204 10.24 23.65 -3.59
C VAL A 204 10.48 22.15 -3.42
N PRO A 205 10.14 21.28 -4.40
CA PRO A 205 10.54 19.89 -4.34
C PRO A 205 12.04 19.87 -4.07
N ARG A 206 12.49 19.29 -2.97
CA ARG A 206 13.92 19.22 -2.66
C ARG A 206 14.58 18.37 -3.74
N MET A 207 15.03 19.01 -4.81
CA MET A 207 16.08 18.50 -5.68
C MET A 207 17.38 18.48 -4.85
N SER A 208 17.53 17.61 -3.84
CA SER A 208 18.79 17.49 -3.06
C SER A 208 18.77 16.60 -1.81
N SER A 209 17.70 15.88 -1.44
CA SER A 209 17.90 14.79 -0.48
C SER A 209 18.38 13.57 -1.26
N THR A 210 19.69 13.35 -1.26
CA THR A 210 20.24 12.02 -1.48
C THR A 210 19.34 11.04 -0.73
N VAL A 211 18.75 10.07 -1.42
CA VAL A 211 17.94 9.04 -0.77
C VAL A 211 18.86 8.33 0.23
N VAL A 212 18.66 8.57 1.52
CA VAL A 212 19.48 7.99 2.60
C VAL A 212 18.64 6.93 3.29
N ALA A 213 19.17 5.71 3.33
CA ALA A 213 18.53 4.62 4.05
C ALA A 213 18.53 4.92 5.56
N HIS A 214 17.38 4.76 6.20
CA HIS A 214 17.24 4.92 7.65
C HIS A 214 17.62 3.61 8.35
N GLU A 215 18.54 3.64 9.32
CA GLU A 215 19.08 2.42 9.95
C GLU A 215 17.97 1.48 10.48
N ARG A 216 17.09 1.97 11.36
CA ARG A 216 15.95 1.17 11.87
C ARG A 216 14.91 0.84 10.79
N GLY A 217 14.82 1.67 9.76
CA GLY A 217 13.90 1.47 8.64
C GLY A 217 14.35 0.29 7.79
N VAL A 218 15.65 0.22 7.52
CA VAL A 218 16.32 -0.89 6.85
C VAL A 218 16.11 -2.19 7.62
N ASP A 219 16.25 -2.19 8.94
CA ASP A 219 16.01 -3.39 9.75
C ASP A 219 14.58 -3.90 9.61
N ALA A 220 13.59 -3.01 9.65
CA ALA A 220 12.20 -3.37 9.45
C ALA A 220 11.89 -3.82 8.01
N ALA A 221 12.48 -3.17 7.01
CA ALA A 221 12.33 -3.55 5.60
C ALA A 221 12.94 -4.94 5.33
N ARG A 222 14.15 -5.20 5.85
CA ARG A 222 14.79 -6.51 5.80
C ARG A 222 13.93 -7.57 6.46
N TRP A 223 13.35 -7.28 7.63
CA TRP A 223 12.44 -8.20 8.30
C TRP A 223 11.29 -8.62 7.37
N VAL A 224 10.66 -7.68 6.64
CA VAL A 224 9.60 -8.03 5.66
C VAL A 224 10.14 -8.89 4.52
N LEU A 225 11.30 -8.53 3.96
CA LEU A 225 11.92 -9.28 2.86
C LEU A 225 12.26 -10.72 3.28
N GLU A 226 12.76 -10.91 4.50
CA GLU A 226 13.01 -12.24 5.07
C GLU A 226 11.71 -13.04 5.23
N ARG A 227 10.59 -12.42 5.67
CA ARG A 227 9.30 -13.11 5.73
C ARG A 227 8.78 -13.52 4.36
N LEU A 228 9.19 -12.86 3.28
CA LEU A 228 8.91 -13.33 1.93
C LEU A 228 9.88 -14.44 1.51
N GLU A 229 11.16 -14.32 1.87
CA GLU A 229 12.20 -15.31 1.60
C GLU A 229 11.90 -16.68 2.22
N ASP A 230 11.40 -16.67 3.46
CA ASP A 230 11.04 -17.86 4.24
C ASP A 230 9.62 -18.36 3.96
N GLY A 231 8.87 -17.65 3.11
CA GLY A 231 7.48 -17.93 2.81
C GLY A 231 7.27 -19.11 1.85
N ASP A 232 6.01 -19.31 1.47
CA ASP A 232 5.64 -20.25 0.42
C ASP A 232 6.17 -19.82 -0.97
N LEU A 233 5.85 -20.62 -2.00
CA LEU A 233 6.31 -20.34 -3.36
C LEU A 233 5.91 -18.94 -3.83
N ASP A 234 4.66 -18.54 -3.61
CA ASP A 234 4.13 -17.27 -4.09
C ASP A 234 4.81 -16.08 -3.42
N ARG A 235 5.08 -16.16 -2.11
CA ARG A 235 5.85 -15.15 -1.37
C ARG A 235 7.29 -15.05 -1.84
N ARG A 236 7.96 -16.17 -2.14
CA ARG A 236 9.32 -16.16 -2.69
C ARG A 236 9.38 -15.62 -4.12
N LEU A 237 8.37 -15.86 -4.94
CA LEU A 237 8.24 -15.24 -6.26
C LEU A 237 7.97 -13.73 -6.14
N LEU A 238 7.14 -13.31 -5.19
CA LEU A 238 6.87 -11.90 -4.90
C LEU A 238 8.13 -11.16 -4.42
N LEU A 239 8.96 -11.80 -3.59
CA LEU A 239 10.25 -11.27 -3.18
C LEU A 239 11.10 -10.87 -4.39
N LEU A 240 11.17 -11.72 -5.42
CA LEU A 240 11.96 -11.42 -6.62
C LEU A 240 11.36 -10.30 -7.46
N GLU A 241 10.03 -10.15 -7.48
CA GLU A 241 9.41 -8.97 -8.08
C GLU A 241 9.78 -7.68 -7.34
N TRP A 242 9.78 -7.71 -6.01
CA TRP A 242 10.19 -6.55 -5.20
C TRP A 242 11.66 -6.23 -5.32
N ILE A 243 12.56 -7.23 -5.27
CA ILE A 243 14.00 -7.02 -5.45
C ILE A 243 14.27 -6.37 -6.81
N ARG A 244 13.62 -6.84 -7.88
CA ARG A 244 13.76 -6.25 -9.22
C ARG A 244 13.42 -4.77 -9.24
N LEU A 245 12.36 -4.37 -8.55
CA LEU A 245 11.94 -2.97 -8.47
C LEU A 245 12.84 -2.13 -7.56
N LEU A 246 13.27 -2.69 -6.42
CA LEU A 246 14.17 -2.04 -5.46
C LEU A 246 15.59 -1.84 -6.01
N LEU A 247 16.04 -2.67 -6.96
CA LEU A 247 17.33 -2.48 -7.64
C LEU A 247 17.41 -1.18 -8.44
N GLU A 248 16.29 -0.56 -8.80
CA GLU A 248 16.29 0.78 -9.41
C GLU A 248 16.66 1.89 -8.40
N ARG A 249 16.71 1.56 -7.10
CA ARG A 249 17.07 2.47 -6.01
C ARG A 249 18.45 2.15 -5.46
N LYS A 250 19.50 2.61 -6.16
CA LYS A 250 20.91 2.35 -5.81
C LYS A 250 21.23 2.51 -4.31
N PRO A 251 20.79 3.58 -3.61
CA PRO A 251 21.11 3.76 -2.19
C PRO A 251 20.51 2.71 -1.25
N LEU A 252 19.53 1.93 -1.70
CA LEU A 252 18.90 0.87 -0.90
C LEU A 252 19.49 -0.53 -1.16
N ILE A 253 20.32 -0.70 -2.20
CA ILE A 253 20.80 -2.03 -2.62
C ILE A 253 21.65 -2.69 -1.53
N GLU A 254 22.69 -2.00 -1.07
CA GLU A 254 23.57 -2.51 -0.01
C GLU A 254 22.87 -2.52 1.36
N PRO A 255 22.17 -1.44 1.79
CA PRO A 255 21.45 -1.46 3.05
C PRO A 255 20.38 -2.55 3.12
N LEU A 256 19.67 -2.91 2.06
CA LEU A 256 18.70 -4.00 2.12
C LEU A 256 19.31 -5.40 1.91
N GLY A 257 20.61 -5.50 1.61
CA GLY A 257 21.26 -6.79 1.35
C GLY A 257 20.71 -7.50 0.11
N LEU A 258 20.28 -6.74 -0.91
CA LEU A 258 19.57 -7.31 -2.07
C LEU A 258 20.43 -8.30 -2.85
N LYS A 259 21.75 -8.06 -2.94
CA LYS A 259 22.70 -8.97 -3.62
C LYS A 259 22.79 -10.31 -2.89
N ASP A 260 22.85 -10.32 -1.56
CA ASP A 260 22.89 -11.54 -0.76
C ASP A 260 21.59 -12.35 -0.87
N LEU A 261 20.44 -11.67 -0.90
CA LEU A 261 19.14 -12.29 -1.17
C LEU A 261 19.12 -12.98 -2.54
N LEU A 262 19.59 -12.30 -3.59
CA LEU A 262 19.69 -12.88 -4.93
C LEU A 262 20.61 -14.09 -4.98
N LEU A 263 21.75 -14.05 -4.29
CA LEU A 263 22.68 -15.18 -4.21
C LEU A 263 22.04 -16.40 -3.52
N ARG A 264 21.32 -16.19 -2.41
CA ARG A 264 20.58 -17.27 -1.75
C ARG A 264 19.48 -17.84 -2.65
N ARG A 265 18.71 -16.98 -3.32
CA ARG A 265 17.62 -17.39 -4.22
C ARG A 265 18.10 -18.03 -5.52
N ALA A 266 19.33 -17.78 -5.95
CA ALA A 266 19.92 -18.48 -7.10
C ALA A 266 20.05 -19.99 -6.86
N SER A 267 20.08 -20.41 -5.59
CA SER A 267 20.09 -21.82 -5.16
C SER A 267 18.75 -22.29 -4.58
N ASP A 268 17.63 -21.59 -4.88
CA ASP A 268 16.31 -22.00 -4.39
C ASP A 268 15.94 -23.41 -4.89
N PRO A 269 15.35 -24.28 -4.05
CA PRO A 269 14.96 -25.62 -4.46
C PRO A 269 13.91 -25.64 -5.58
N VAL A 270 13.15 -24.55 -5.75
CA VAL A 270 12.19 -24.41 -6.83
C VAL A 270 12.83 -23.65 -7.99
N GLY A 271 13.01 -24.35 -9.12
CA GLY A 271 13.68 -23.79 -10.30
C GLY A 271 13.04 -22.52 -10.86
N GLU A 272 11.75 -22.31 -10.67
CA GLU A 272 11.07 -21.07 -11.09
C GLU A 272 11.60 -19.84 -10.33
N VAL A 273 11.80 -19.96 -9.01
CA VAL A 273 12.37 -18.88 -8.18
C VAL A 273 13.81 -18.62 -8.60
N ALA A 274 14.63 -19.67 -8.72
CA ALA A 274 16.02 -19.54 -9.16
C ALA A 274 16.14 -18.87 -10.55
N ASN A 275 15.26 -19.21 -11.49
CA ASN A 275 15.25 -18.60 -12.83
C ASN A 275 14.92 -17.10 -12.80
N LYS A 276 14.03 -16.65 -11.92
CA LYS A 276 13.67 -15.22 -11.81
C LYS A 276 14.85 -14.35 -11.36
N VAL A 277 15.85 -14.91 -10.67
CA VAL A 277 17.10 -14.19 -10.32
C VAL A 277 17.78 -13.62 -11.56
N THR A 278 17.71 -14.33 -12.70
CA THR A 278 18.33 -13.89 -13.96
C THR A 278 17.81 -12.53 -14.44
N LEU A 279 16.56 -12.18 -14.10
CA LEU A 279 15.93 -10.91 -14.46
C LEU A 279 16.50 -9.72 -13.66
N CYS A 280 17.22 -9.99 -12.57
CA CYS A 280 17.80 -8.97 -11.69
C CYS A 280 19.29 -8.73 -11.95
N LEU A 281 19.97 -9.64 -12.66
CA LEU A 281 21.44 -9.66 -12.75
C LEU A 281 22.03 -8.41 -13.41
N ALA A 282 21.44 -7.93 -14.50
CA ALA A 282 21.96 -6.75 -15.21
C ALA A 282 22.02 -5.52 -14.28
N LYS A 283 20.94 -5.25 -13.56
CA LYS A 283 20.85 -4.14 -12.61
C LYS A 283 21.71 -4.33 -11.37
N ALA A 284 21.84 -5.57 -10.89
CA ALA A 284 22.71 -5.88 -9.77
C ALA A 284 24.20 -5.59 -10.09
N ILE A 285 24.64 -5.87 -11.32
CA ILE A 285 26.01 -5.60 -11.80
C ILE A 285 26.24 -4.10 -12.05
N GLU A 286 25.24 -3.36 -12.56
CA GLU A 286 25.33 -1.90 -12.74
C GLU A 286 25.47 -1.10 -11.42
N ALA A 287 25.26 -1.78 -10.30
CA ALA A 287 25.36 -1.24 -8.95
C ALA A 287 26.63 -1.70 -8.20
N ASP A 288 27.54 -2.43 -8.87
CA ASP A 288 28.95 -2.59 -8.44
C ASP A 288 29.78 -1.36 -8.83
#